data_AF-A0A0A0I2C8-F1
#
_entry.id   AF-A0A0A0I2C8-F1
#
_cell.length_a   1.000
_cell.length_b   1.000
_cell.length_c   1.000
_cell.angle_alpha   90.00
_cell.angle_beta   90.00
_cell.angle_gamma   90.00
#
_symmetry.space_group_name_H-M   'P 1'
#
loop_
_entity.id
_entity.type
_entity.pdbx_description
1 polymer ?
#
loop_
_entity_poly.entity_id
_entity_poly.type
_entity_poly.pdbx_seq_one_letter_code
_entity_poly.pdbx_strand_id
1 'polypeptide(L)'
;MKKFNKGLFLGIIVSIMMLFTACSGSSNTGNNASKGNVKNNSSVVTNESAKDIKGDLKVHFINVGQADSILITEKNHSMLIDAGNNADGTMVVDYLKKMGIKKLDYVVGTHPHEDHIGGLDNVINAFNIGKVYMPSKTNNTKTYKDVITAIRNKGMKITLPKPGDTFKLGDASCSIVAPKVNKDYESVNDYSIVIKLTYGKTSFLFTGDAEGLSESEILQGGYDIKADVLKVGHHGSRTSSTDAFLDKVSPKYAVISCEKGNDYGHPHKATMDKLKSRNIKVYRTDECETIIATSNGKEIGFNVKSGSYNYSDNAKGKSSTKTERNVITNSTNSIVGVTSGNTTSYNKSSNKTKVTNSTNNDKKSTVNGKIKGNINSKGEKIYHVPGGAFYNKTNPEAWFNTEEEAQAAGYRRSKR
;
A
#
# COMPACT_ATOMS: atom_id res chain seq x y z
N MET A 1 7.09 10.83 71.68
CA MET A 1 6.06 10.71 72.76
C MET A 1 4.70 10.95 72.12
N LYS A 2 3.60 10.22 72.32
CA LYS A 2 3.21 8.95 73.00
C LYS A 2 2.22 8.26 72.01
N LYS A 3 1.94 6.94 71.96
CA LYS A 3 2.41 5.70 72.60
C LYS A 3 1.94 4.52 71.70
N PHE A 4 2.56 3.34 71.81
CA PHE A 4 2.08 2.09 71.18
C PHE A 4 0.95 1.41 71.99
N ASN A 5 0.13 0.59 71.30
CA ASN A 5 -0.53 -0.67 71.72
C ASN A 5 -1.08 -1.30 70.42
N LYS A 6 -0.87 -2.56 69.97
CA LYS A 6 -0.54 -3.90 70.52
C LYS A 6 -1.67 -4.66 71.23
N GLY A 7 -2.18 -5.67 70.51
CA GLY A 7 -3.01 -6.83 70.88
C GLY A 7 -3.43 -7.49 69.55
N LEU A 8 -3.02 -8.70 69.11
CA LEU A 8 -2.72 -10.02 69.70
C LEU A 8 -3.97 -10.93 69.79
N PHE A 9 -3.78 -12.22 69.47
CA PHE A 9 -4.77 -13.33 69.36
C PHE A 9 -5.64 -13.29 68.08
N LEU A 10 -5.95 -14.41 67.39
CA LEU A 10 -5.49 -15.82 67.51
C LEU A 10 -5.58 -16.49 66.12
N GLY A 11 -4.73 -17.47 65.83
CA GLY A 11 -4.74 -18.19 64.54
C GLY A 11 -5.69 -19.38 64.50
N ILE A 12 -6.23 -19.70 63.32
CA ILE A 12 -6.77 -21.03 62.98
C ILE A 12 -6.17 -21.46 61.64
N ILE A 13 -5.52 -22.62 61.64
CA ILE A 13 -5.10 -23.35 60.45
C ILE A 13 -6.26 -24.26 60.04
N VAL A 14 -6.67 -24.23 58.77
CA VAL A 14 -7.46 -25.32 58.17
C VAL A 14 -6.80 -25.75 56.87
N SER A 15 -6.42 -27.03 56.83
CA SER A 15 -5.86 -27.72 55.67
C SER A 15 -6.95 -28.60 55.04
N ILE A 16 -7.25 -28.40 53.76
CA ILE A 16 -8.09 -29.27 52.92
C ILE A 16 -7.39 -29.32 51.55
N MET A 17 -6.45 -30.24 51.33
CA MET A 17 -6.62 -31.67 51.05
C MET A 17 -7.13 -31.94 49.63
N MET A 18 -6.21 -32.40 48.76
CA MET A 18 -6.52 -32.88 47.41
C MET A 18 -7.27 -34.22 47.46
N LEU A 19 -8.20 -34.42 46.54
CA LEU A 19 -8.67 -35.75 46.14
C LEU A 19 -8.74 -35.84 44.62
N PHE A 20 -7.99 -36.79 44.06
CA PHE A 20 -8.19 -37.31 42.72
C PHE A 20 -9.30 -38.36 42.75
N THR A 21 -10.21 -38.35 41.77
CA THR A 21 -10.94 -39.56 41.36
C THR A 21 -11.11 -39.56 39.86
N ALA A 22 -10.50 -40.55 39.21
CA ALA A 22 -10.82 -40.95 37.84
C ALA A 22 -11.99 -41.95 37.87
N CYS A 23 -12.79 -41.98 36.80
CA CYS A 23 -13.69 -43.11 36.51
C CYS A 23 -13.43 -43.59 35.08
N SER A 24 -13.21 -44.90 34.93
CA SER A 24 -13.13 -45.62 33.67
C SER A 24 -14.15 -46.76 33.68
N GLY A 25 -14.73 -47.09 32.53
CA GLY A 25 -15.66 -48.22 32.34
C GLY A 25 -16.26 -48.15 30.94
N SER A 26 -15.71 -48.90 29.98
CA SER A 26 -16.23 -50.21 29.54
C SER A 26 -17.69 -50.15 29.06
N SER A 27 -17.95 -50.00 27.76
CA SER A 27 -17.87 -51.02 26.68
C SER A 27 -19.06 -52.00 26.64
N ASN A 28 -19.83 -51.94 25.55
CA ASN A 28 -20.23 -53.16 24.84
C ASN A 28 -20.52 -52.89 23.35
N THR A 29 -20.50 -53.96 22.56
CA THR A 29 -20.41 -53.98 21.09
C THR A 29 -21.75 -53.88 20.36
N GLY A 30 -21.72 -53.37 19.12
CA GLY A 30 -22.81 -53.51 18.15
C GLY A 30 -22.34 -53.23 16.72
N ASN A 31 -21.98 -54.27 15.97
CA ASN A 31 -21.64 -54.14 14.55
C ASN A 31 -22.88 -53.77 13.72
N ASN A 32 -22.74 -52.81 12.81
CA ASN A 32 -23.28 -52.95 11.45
C ASN A 32 -22.60 -51.99 10.48
N ALA A 33 -22.14 -52.51 9.34
CA ALA A 33 -21.54 -51.72 8.28
C ALA A 33 -22.62 -51.13 7.37
N SER A 34 -22.52 -49.84 7.04
CA SER A 34 -23.17 -49.29 5.87
C SER A 34 -22.35 -48.15 5.27
N LYS A 35 -22.37 -48.06 3.94
CA LYS A 35 -21.62 -47.09 3.12
C LYS A 35 -22.35 -45.75 3.12
N GLY A 36 -21.63 -44.62 3.03
CA GLY A 36 -22.21 -43.41 2.45
C GLY A 36 -21.66 -42.06 2.93
N ASN A 37 -21.02 -41.34 2.01
CA ASN A 37 -20.80 -39.89 1.99
C ASN A 37 -20.14 -39.20 3.19
N VAL A 38 -18.86 -38.89 2.99
CA VAL A 38 -18.18 -37.73 3.60
C VAL A 38 -19.02 -36.47 3.35
N LYS A 39 -19.63 -35.92 4.41
CA LYS A 39 -20.21 -34.57 4.36
C LYS A 39 -19.12 -33.54 4.66
N ASN A 40 -19.13 -32.47 3.87
CA ASN A 40 -18.19 -31.35 3.98
C ASN A 40 -18.06 -30.86 5.42
N ASN A 41 -16.82 -30.77 5.89
CA ASN A 41 -16.51 -30.11 7.15
C ASN A 41 -16.68 -28.60 6.95
N SER A 42 -17.86 -28.06 7.26
CA SER A 42 -18.11 -26.63 7.25
C SER A 42 -17.15 -25.94 8.22
N SER A 43 -16.14 -25.28 7.67
CA SER A 43 -15.25 -24.37 8.40
C SER A 43 -16.10 -23.37 9.18
N VAL A 44 -16.02 -23.44 10.52
CA VAL A 44 -16.76 -22.57 11.43
C VAL A 44 -16.36 -21.13 11.16
N VAL A 45 -17.21 -20.39 10.45
CA VAL A 45 -17.05 -18.95 10.27
C VAL A 45 -17.38 -18.31 11.62
N THR A 46 -16.35 -18.05 12.42
CA THR A 46 -16.48 -17.28 13.66
C THR A 46 -16.95 -15.88 13.29
N ASN A 47 -18.16 -15.53 13.71
CA ASN A 47 -18.73 -14.19 13.54
C ASN A 47 -17.96 -13.17 14.41
N GLU A 48 -16.76 -12.76 13.98
CA GLU A 48 -16.09 -11.60 14.57
C GLU A 48 -16.99 -10.36 14.37
N SER A 49 -17.38 -9.74 15.47
CA SER A 49 -17.96 -8.41 15.49
C SER A 49 -16.88 -7.34 15.30
N ALA A 50 -17.26 -6.14 14.88
CA ALA A 50 -16.36 -4.99 14.97
C ALA A 50 -15.88 -4.84 16.41
N LYS A 51 -14.58 -4.64 16.62
CA LYS A 51 -14.00 -4.49 17.95
C LYS A 51 -14.08 -3.02 18.36
N ASP A 52 -15.27 -2.61 18.79
CA ASP A 52 -15.46 -1.26 19.33
C ASP A 52 -14.76 -1.13 20.69
N ILE A 53 -13.85 -0.15 20.81
CA ILE A 53 -13.16 0.17 22.06
C ILE A 53 -13.22 1.68 22.31
N LYS A 54 -13.31 2.05 23.59
CA LYS A 54 -13.16 3.45 24.02
C LYS A 54 -11.67 3.79 24.11
N GLY A 55 -11.28 4.93 23.55
CA GLY A 55 -9.92 5.45 23.57
C GLY A 55 -9.85 6.88 23.01
N ASP A 56 -8.84 7.64 23.44
CA ASP A 56 -8.70 9.06 23.11
C ASP A 56 -8.04 9.28 21.74
N LEU A 57 -7.17 8.37 21.30
CA LEU A 57 -6.57 8.41 19.97
C LEU A 57 -7.52 7.75 18.96
N LYS A 58 -7.89 8.48 17.90
CA LYS A 58 -8.63 7.94 16.75
C LYS A 58 -7.95 8.29 15.44
N VAL A 59 -7.84 7.31 14.56
CA VAL A 59 -7.29 7.43 13.20
C VAL A 59 -8.40 7.10 12.22
N HIS A 60 -8.86 8.11 11.51
CA HIS A 60 -9.96 8.06 10.54
C HIS A 60 -9.35 8.02 9.13
N PHE A 61 -9.40 6.88 8.47
CA PHE A 61 -9.10 6.74 7.05
C PHE A 61 -10.40 7.06 6.30
N ILE A 62 -10.52 8.31 5.85
CA ILE A 62 -11.73 8.85 5.25
C ILE A 62 -11.88 8.26 3.86
N ASN A 63 -13.09 7.80 3.51
CA ASN A 63 -13.33 7.31 2.15
C ASN A 63 -13.41 8.50 1.17
N VAL A 64 -12.30 8.74 0.47
CA VAL A 64 -12.13 9.69 -0.65
C VAL A 64 -11.94 8.95 -1.98
N GLY A 65 -12.36 7.68 -2.06
CA GLY A 65 -12.17 6.85 -3.24
C GLY A 65 -10.71 6.42 -3.43
N GLN A 66 -10.18 6.61 -4.64
CA GLN A 66 -8.84 6.17 -5.04
C GLN A 66 -7.77 7.20 -4.64
N ALA A 67 -7.74 7.55 -3.35
CA ALA A 67 -7.00 8.69 -2.82
C ALA A 67 -6.77 8.54 -1.30
N ASP A 68 -5.96 9.42 -0.70
CA ASP A 68 -5.67 9.42 0.74
C ASP A 68 -6.18 10.67 1.48
N SER A 69 -6.87 10.45 2.60
CA SER A 69 -7.25 11.49 3.55
C SER A 69 -7.40 10.88 4.94
N ILE A 70 -6.49 11.24 5.86
CA ILE A 70 -6.36 10.57 7.16
C ILE A 70 -6.39 11.60 8.29
N LEU A 71 -7.53 11.72 8.96
CA LEU A 71 -7.66 12.52 10.19
C LEU A 71 -7.21 11.70 11.39
N ILE A 72 -6.26 12.24 12.16
CA ILE A 72 -5.85 11.70 13.45
C ILE A 72 -6.26 12.70 14.54
N THR A 73 -6.90 12.21 15.60
CA THR A 73 -7.29 13.01 16.77
C THR A 73 -6.80 12.36 18.06
N GLU A 74 -6.37 13.18 19.02
CA GLU A 74 -6.07 12.76 20.40
C GLU A 74 -6.57 13.86 21.34
N LYS A 75 -7.66 13.59 22.07
CA LYS A 75 -8.36 14.60 22.90
C LYS A 75 -8.71 15.87 22.09
N ASN A 76 -8.01 16.98 22.33
CA ASN A 76 -8.19 18.28 21.66
C ASN A 76 -7.17 18.54 20.54
N HIS A 77 -6.24 17.62 20.31
CA HIS A 77 -5.21 17.69 19.28
C HIS A 77 -5.67 16.99 18.01
N SER A 78 -5.32 17.53 16.84
CA SER A 78 -5.64 16.89 15.57
C SER A 78 -4.60 17.14 14.48
N MET A 79 -4.42 16.15 13.61
CA MET A 79 -3.55 16.17 12.45
C MET A 79 -4.31 15.62 11.25
N LEU A 80 -4.13 16.23 10.09
CA LEU A 80 -4.57 15.67 8.82
C LEU A 80 -3.35 15.26 8.00
N ILE A 81 -3.33 14.02 7.51
CA ILE A 81 -2.39 13.56 6.49
C ILE A 81 -3.19 13.37 5.20
N ASP A 82 -2.83 14.14 4.17
CA ASP A 82 -3.49 14.22 2.87
C ASP A 82 -5.00 14.59 2.94
N ALA A 83 -5.62 14.94 1.81
CA ALA A 83 -6.98 15.45 1.76
C ALA A 83 -7.76 15.03 0.49
N GLY A 84 -7.40 13.89 -0.09
CA GLY A 84 -8.03 13.33 -1.28
C GLY A 84 -7.76 14.16 -2.54
N ASN A 85 -8.59 13.91 -3.56
CA ASN A 85 -8.57 14.61 -4.85
C ASN A 85 -9.04 16.07 -4.70
N ASN A 86 -8.85 16.91 -5.72
CA ASN A 86 -9.37 18.29 -5.73
C ASN A 86 -10.90 18.33 -5.52
N ALA A 87 -11.62 17.31 -6.00
CA ALA A 87 -13.06 17.20 -5.85
C ALA A 87 -13.50 16.90 -4.40
N ASP A 88 -12.63 16.29 -3.58
CA ASP A 88 -12.95 15.86 -2.22
C ASP A 88 -12.82 16.99 -1.20
N GLY A 89 -12.14 18.09 -1.52
CA GLY A 89 -11.77 19.11 -0.54
C GLY A 89 -12.94 19.70 0.26
N THR A 90 -14.11 19.91 -0.35
CA THR A 90 -15.33 20.33 0.36
C THR A 90 -15.84 19.23 1.31
N MET A 91 -15.85 17.97 0.85
CA MET A 91 -16.30 16.82 1.63
C MET A 91 -15.38 16.58 2.84
N VAL A 92 -14.05 16.65 2.64
CA VAL A 92 -13.06 16.56 3.73
C VAL A 92 -13.25 17.71 4.72
N VAL A 93 -13.40 18.96 4.26
CA VAL A 93 -13.66 20.10 5.13
C VAL A 93 -14.93 19.91 5.98
N ASP A 94 -16.01 19.42 5.40
CA ASP A 94 -17.26 19.20 6.13
C ASP A 94 -17.22 17.97 7.06
N TYR A 95 -16.47 16.93 6.69
CA TYR A 95 -16.14 15.81 7.59
C TYR A 95 -15.39 16.31 8.83
N LEU A 96 -14.34 17.13 8.64
CA LEU A 96 -13.56 17.71 9.73
C LEU A 96 -14.43 18.60 10.65
N LYS A 97 -15.31 19.45 10.09
CA LYS A 97 -16.28 20.23 10.88
C LYS A 97 -17.23 19.33 11.68
N LYS A 98 -17.72 18.24 11.08
CA LYS A 98 -18.60 17.26 11.72
C LYS A 98 -17.91 16.51 12.86
N MET A 99 -16.61 16.26 12.75
CA MET A 99 -15.77 15.73 13.85
C MET A 99 -15.44 16.79 14.92
N GLY A 100 -15.97 18.00 14.82
CA GLY A 100 -15.79 19.07 15.81
C GLY A 100 -14.47 19.83 15.68
N ILE A 101 -13.63 19.52 14.68
CA ILE A 101 -12.30 20.11 14.52
C ILE A 101 -12.42 21.63 14.34
N LYS A 102 -11.63 22.38 15.12
CA LYS A 102 -11.51 23.85 15.04
C LYS A 102 -10.11 24.31 14.62
N LYS A 103 -9.11 23.50 14.95
CA LYS A 103 -7.70 23.71 14.64
C LYS A 103 -7.06 22.37 14.31
N LEU A 104 -6.30 22.31 13.23
CA LEU A 104 -5.36 21.23 12.95
C LEU A 104 -3.99 21.67 13.48
N ASP A 105 -3.40 20.93 14.41
CA ASP A 105 -2.03 21.20 14.86
C ASP A 105 -1.03 20.98 13.73
N TYR A 106 -1.30 19.98 12.89
CA TYR A 106 -0.49 19.62 11.74
C TYR A 106 -1.37 19.31 10.52
N VAL A 107 -0.92 19.79 9.37
CA VAL A 107 -1.34 19.31 8.05
C VAL A 107 -0.12 18.73 7.35
N VAL A 108 -0.25 17.54 6.79
CA VAL A 108 0.84 16.86 6.07
C VAL A 108 0.34 16.59 4.66
N GLY A 109 1.01 17.16 3.66
CA GLY A 109 0.89 16.70 2.27
C GLY A 109 2.05 15.76 1.99
N THR A 110 1.79 14.46 1.86
CA THR A 110 2.83 13.43 1.78
C THR A 110 3.70 13.63 0.54
N HIS A 111 3.09 13.84 -0.62
CA HIS A 111 3.78 14.12 -1.87
C HIS A 111 2.88 14.88 -2.88
N PRO A 112 3.43 15.54 -3.92
CA PRO A 112 2.68 16.46 -4.80
C PRO A 112 1.63 15.86 -5.76
N HIS A 113 1.12 14.65 -5.53
CA HIS A 113 0.06 14.07 -6.37
C HIS A 113 -1.34 14.51 -5.94
N GLU A 114 -2.25 14.46 -6.90
CA GLU A 114 -3.55 15.12 -6.81
C GLU A 114 -4.52 14.37 -5.89
N ASP A 115 -4.44 13.04 -5.87
CA ASP A 115 -5.13 12.12 -4.97
C ASP A 115 -4.59 12.16 -3.51
N HIS A 116 -3.66 13.07 -3.22
CA HIS A 116 -3.10 13.29 -1.88
C HIS A 116 -3.26 14.75 -1.44
N ILE A 117 -2.75 15.70 -2.24
CA ILE A 117 -2.77 17.13 -1.88
C ILE A 117 -3.97 17.88 -2.48
N GLY A 118 -4.87 17.21 -3.19
CA GLY A 118 -6.01 17.79 -3.92
C GLY A 118 -6.88 18.69 -3.05
N GLY A 119 -7.44 18.17 -1.97
CA GLY A 119 -8.30 18.93 -1.06
C GLY A 119 -7.57 19.82 -0.04
N LEU A 120 -6.22 19.90 -0.06
CA LEU A 120 -5.47 20.56 1.01
C LEU A 120 -5.62 22.08 1.00
N ASP A 121 -5.83 22.72 -0.16
CA ASP A 121 -6.05 24.17 -0.21
C ASP A 121 -7.40 24.53 0.44
N ASN A 122 -8.45 23.74 0.22
CA ASN A 122 -9.75 23.88 0.90
C ASN A 122 -9.58 23.75 2.43
N VAL A 123 -8.87 22.72 2.90
CA VAL A 123 -8.61 22.50 4.33
C VAL A 123 -7.79 23.65 4.94
N ILE A 124 -6.69 24.02 4.29
CA ILE A 124 -5.80 25.09 4.75
C ILE A 124 -6.58 26.42 4.82
N ASN A 125 -7.43 26.72 3.84
CA ASN A 125 -8.30 27.90 3.87
C ASN A 125 -9.35 27.84 5.00
N ALA A 126 -9.99 26.69 5.23
CA ALA A 126 -11.10 26.54 6.18
C ALA A 126 -10.71 26.51 7.67
N PHE A 127 -9.52 26.00 8.03
CA PHE A 127 -9.15 25.77 9.44
C PHE A 127 -7.98 26.63 9.93
N ASN A 128 -7.86 26.79 11.25
CA ASN A 128 -6.61 27.26 11.86
C ASN A 128 -5.57 26.12 11.81
N ILE A 129 -4.39 26.35 11.26
CA ILE A 129 -3.35 25.34 11.05
C ILE A 129 -2.10 25.71 11.85
N GLY A 130 -1.56 24.78 12.64
CA GLY A 130 -0.32 24.99 13.40
C GLY A 130 0.94 24.93 12.53
N LYS A 131 1.19 23.78 11.90
CA LYS A 131 2.28 23.57 10.92
C LYS A 131 1.78 22.86 9.68
N VAL A 132 2.38 23.17 8.53
CA VAL A 132 2.22 22.40 7.29
C VAL A 132 3.54 21.70 6.98
N TYR A 133 3.49 20.38 6.80
CA TYR A 133 4.59 19.55 6.30
C TYR A 133 4.36 19.19 4.84
N MET A 134 5.35 19.43 3.98
CA MET A 134 5.39 18.98 2.59
C MET A 134 6.85 18.69 2.20
N PRO A 135 7.14 17.71 1.33
CA PRO A 135 8.50 17.45 0.86
C PRO A 135 9.03 18.61 0.02
N SER A 136 10.34 18.63 -0.23
CA SER A 136 10.99 19.63 -1.10
C SER A 136 10.60 19.52 -2.58
N LYS A 137 9.87 18.48 -2.98
CA LYS A 137 9.45 18.25 -4.36
C LYS A 137 8.40 19.27 -4.78
N THR A 138 8.74 20.06 -5.79
CA THR A 138 7.80 20.95 -6.47
C THR A 138 7.08 20.22 -7.60
N ASN A 139 5.89 20.72 -7.96
CA ASN A 139 5.15 20.27 -9.14
C ASN A 139 4.57 21.49 -9.89
N ASN A 140 4.33 21.37 -11.20
CA ASN A 140 3.78 22.44 -12.03
C ASN A 140 2.25 22.35 -12.23
N THR A 141 1.61 21.32 -11.66
CA THR A 141 0.15 21.13 -11.65
C THR A 141 -0.60 22.33 -11.03
N LYS A 142 -1.89 22.46 -11.37
CA LYS A 142 -2.76 23.48 -10.76
C LYS A 142 -2.89 23.22 -9.26
N THR A 143 -3.23 21.99 -8.86
CA THR A 143 -3.34 21.53 -7.47
C THR A 143 -2.15 21.96 -6.60
N TYR A 144 -0.92 21.69 -7.01
CA TYR A 144 0.25 22.10 -6.24
C TYR A 144 0.33 23.64 -6.09
N LYS A 145 0.04 24.40 -7.15
CA LYS A 145 0.02 25.87 -7.10
C LYS A 145 -1.10 26.40 -6.19
N ASP A 146 -2.26 25.77 -6.16
CA ASP A 146 -3.39 26.13 -5.31
C ASP A 146 -3.01 25.95 -3.82
N VAL A 147 -2.46 24.79 -3.45
CA VAL A 147 -1.98 24.48 -2.09
C VAL A 147 -0.90 25.47 -1.64
N ILE A 148 0.13 25.71 -2.47
CA ILE A 148 1.18 26.70 -2.16
C ILE A 148 0.59 28.11 -2.01
N THR A 149 -0.46 28.44 -2.75
CA THR A 149 -1.13 29.74 -2.66
C THR A 149 -1.97 29.87 -1.39
N ALA A 150 -2.71 28.83 -0.98
CA ALA A 150 -3.41 28.81 0.31
C ALA A 150 -2.46 28.97 1.50
N ILE A 151 -1.33 28.24 1.49
CA ILE A 151 -0.26 28.36 2.50
C ILE A 151 0.26 29.80 2.57
N ARG A 152 0.59 30.40 1.42
CA ARG A 152 1.10 31.78 1.34
C ARG A 152 0.07 32.80 1.82
N ASN A 153 -1.20 32.64 1.43
CA ASN A 153 -2.28 33.55 1.79
C ASN A 153 -2.58 33.54 3.31
N LYS A 154 -2.29 32.44 4.01
CA LYS A 154 -2.31 32.38 5.48
C LYS A 154 -1.01 32.81 6.17
N GLY A 155 -0.03 33.33 5.42
CA GLY A 155 1.28 33.74 5.95
C GLY A 155 2.10 32.56 6.50
N MET A 156 1.75 31.33 6.15
CA MET A 156 2.37 30.12 6.66
C MET A 156 3.65 29.76 5.89
N LYS A 157 4.47 28.90 6.50
CA LYS A 157 5.67 28.32 5.89
C LYS A 157 5.55 26.80 5.87
N ILE A 158 6.06 26.20 4.80
CA ILE A 158 6.26 24.75 4.72
C ILE A 158 7.40 24.36 5.66
N THR A 159 7.14 23.34 6.48
CA THR A 159 8.16 22.64 7.25
C THR A 159 8.61 21.44 6.42
N LEU A 160 9.90 21.39 6.06
CA LEU A 160 10.42 20.25 5.32
C LEU A 160 10.51 19.02 6.25
N PRO A 161 10.11 17.82 5.78
CA PRO A 161 10.31 16.57 6.50
C PRO A 161 11.79 16.24 6.58
N LYS A 162 12.21 15.69 7.72
CA LYS A 162 13.55 15.15 7.91
C LYS A 162 13.47 13.85 8.72
N PRO A 163 14.00 12.73 8.21
CA PRO A 163 14.03 11.48 8.96
C PRO A 163 14.77 11.62 10.29
N GLY A 164 14.17 11.10 11.36
CA GLY A 164 14.62 11.25 12.74
C GLY A 164 14.03 12.46 13.48
N ASP A 165 13.43 13.43 12.79
CA ASP A 165 12.69 14.51 13.47
C ASP A 165 11.42 13.95 14.13
N THR A 166 11.09 14.48 15.31
CA THR A 166 9.94 14.04 16.12
C THR A 166 9.06 15.21 16.55
N PHE A 167 7.78 14.92 16.76
CA PHE A 167 6.80 15.89 17.29
C PHE A 167 5.72 15.17 18.11
N LYS A 168 4.86 15.95 18.78
CA LYS A 168 3.75 15.45 19.59
C LYS A 168 2.41 15.80 18.98
N LEU A 169 1.45 14.88 19.11
CA LEU A 169 0.04 15.09 18.86
C LEU A 169 -0.72 14.69 20.13
N GLY A 170 -0.89 15.66 21.04
CA GLY A 170 -1.25 15.38 22.42
C GLY A 170 -0.23 14.45 23.07
N ASP A 171 -0.72 13.36 23.69
CA ASP A 171 0.14 12.36 24.32
C ASP A 171 0.86 11.44 23.31
N ALA A 172 0.41 11.39 22.04
CA ALA A 172 1.03 10.57 21.00
C ALA A 172 2.36 11.17 20.50
N SER A 173 3.32 10.30 20.19
CA SER A 173 4.62 10.66 19.60
C SER A 173 4.63 10.34 18.12
N CYS A 174 4.98 11.33 17.29
CA CYS A 174 5.18 11.17 15.85
C CYS A 174 6.67 11.26 15.53
N SER A 175 7.16 10.41 14.63
CA SER A 175 8.53 10.42 14.09
C SER A 175 8.47 10.36 12.57
N ILE A 176 9.20 11.24 11.90
CA ILE A 176 9.36 11.20 10.44
C ILE A 176 10.47 10.21 10.11
N VAL A 177 10.27 9.33 9.13
CA VAL A 177 11.27 8.34 8.68
C VAL A 177 11.61 8.43 7.20
N ALA A 178 10.82 9.16 6.40
CA ALA A 178 11.07 9.47 5.00
C ALA A 178 10.41 10.81 4.61
N PRO A 179 10.74 11.43 3.46
CA PRO A 179 11.76 11.01 2.49
C PRO A 179 13.18 11.30 2.97
N LYS A 180 14.20 10.75 2.29
CA LYS A 180 15.60 11.06 2.58
C LYS A 180 15.93 12.51 2.20
N VAL A 181 16.65 13.20 3.08
CA VAL A 181 17.06 14.59 2.84
C VAL A 181 18.10 14.66 1.73
N ASN A 182 18.04 15.72 0.91
CA ASN A 182 18.92 15.99 -0.23
C ASN A 182 18.98 14.85 -1.26
N LYS A 183 17.86 14.13 -1.42
CA LYS A 183 17.68 13.06 -2.40
C LYS A 183 16.70 13.50 -3.47
N ASP A 184 17.14 13.38 -4.73
CA ASP A 184 16.22 13.42 -5.87
C ASP A 184 15.77 12.00 -6.25
N TYR A 185 14.46 11.88 -6.46
CA TYR A 185 13.79 10.67 -6.88
C TYR A 185 13.17 10.86 -8.28
N GLU A 186 13.23 9.80 -9.07
CA GLU A 186 12.56 9.73 -10.38
C GLU A 186 11.04 9.62 -10.20
N SER A 187 10.59 8.76 -9.28
CA SER A 187 9.20 8.68 -8.85
C SER A 187 8.87 9.84 -7.91
N VAL A 188 7.72 10.50 -8.13
CA VAL A 188 7.21 11.54 -7.21
C VAL A 188 6.72 10.89 -5.90
N ASN A 189 6.29 9.63 -5.96
CA ASN A 189 5.80 8.85 -4.82
C ASN A 189 6.87 8.63 -3.75
N ASP A 190 8.13 8.44 -4.13
CA ASP A 190 9.23 8.24 -3.17
C ASP A 190 9.55 9.49 -2.31
N TYR A 191 9.05 10.67 -2.69
CA TYR A 191 9.08 11.86 -1.82
C TYR A 191 8.05 11.81 -0.68
N SER A 192 7.21 10.77 -0.61
CA SER A 192 6.18 10.61 0.43
C SER A 192 6.74 10.76 1.83
N ILE A 193 6.12 11.66 2.62
CA ILE A 193 6.40 11.79 4.05
C ILE A 193 5.87 10.54 4.77
N VAL A 194 6.78 9.69 5.24
CA VAL A 194 6.43 8.52 6.04
C VAL A 194 6.50 8.88 7.52
N ILE A 195 5.37 8.73 8.23
CA ILE A 195 5.20 9.08 9.64
C ILE A 195 4.90 7.83 10.47
N LYS A 196 5.77 7.57 11.45
CA LYS A 196 5.54 6.64 12.54
C LYS A 196 4.79 7.35 13.67
N LEU A 197 3.64 6.84 14.10
CA LEU A 197 2.93 7.33 15.30
C LEU A 197 2.91 6.26 16.38
N THR A 198 3.22 6.63 17.61
CA THR A 198 3.20 5.74 18.79
C THR A 198 2.41 6.39 19.93
N TYR A 199 1.46 5.63 20.47
CA TYR A 199 0.59 6.04 21.58
C TYR A 199 0.48 4.89 22.58
N GLY A 200 1.05 5.10 23.78
CA GLY A 200 1.26 4.02 24.75
C GLY A 200 2.06 2.87 24.15
N LYS A 201 1.45 1.67 24.14
CA LYS A 201 1.98 0.44 23.53
C LYS A 201 1.46 0.16 22.11
N THR A 202 0.64 1.04 21.55
CA THR A 202 0.03 0.90 20.22
C THR A 202 0.69 1.84 19.23
N SER A 203 0.75 1.45 17.96
CA SER A 203 1.46 2.26 16.99
C SER A 203 1.01 2.06 15.53
N PHE A 204 1.17 3.12 14.74
CA PHE A 204 0.73 3.24 13.35
C PHE A 204 1.93 3.61 12.47
N LEU A 205 1.87 3.28 11.18
CA LEU A 205 2.80 3.77 10.17
C LEU A 205 2.01 4.25 8.95
N PHE A 206 2.18 5.53 8.61
CA PHE A 206 1.54 6.18 7.46
C PHE A 206 2.58 6.38 6.38
N THR A 207 2.41 5.73 5.22
CA THR A 207 3.45 5.69 4.18
C THR A 207 3.25 6.68 3.03
N GLY A 208 2.06 7.27 2.90
CA GLY A 208 1.63 7.82 1.61
C GLY A 208 1.85 6.76 0.52
N ASP A 209 2.51 7.17 -0.56
CA ASP A 209 2.75 6.32 -1.72
C ASP A 209 4.19 5.80 -1.85
N ALA A 210 5.00 5.92 -0.78
CA ALA A 210 6.38 5.44 -0.75
C ALA A 210 6.55 4.06 -1.43
N GLU A 211 7.43 4.00 -2.43
CA GLU A 211 7.66 2.80 -3.24
C GLU A 211 8.91 2.06 -2.73
N GLY A 212 9.25 0.92 -3.34
CA GLY A 212 10.34 0.05 -2.88
C GLY A 212 11.72 0.75 -2.74
N LEU A 213 11.95 1.87 -3.41
CA LEU A 213 13.16 2.69 -3.22
C LEU A 213 13.12 3.44 -1.88
N SER A 214 12.06 4.22 -1.62
CA SER A 214 11.87 4.90 -0.33
C SER A 214 11.81 3.91 0.83
N GLU A 215 11.11 2.78 0.68
CA GLU A 215 11.10 1.68 1.67
C GLU A 215 12.51 1.15 1.97
N SER A 216 13.32 0.92 0.94
CA SER A 216 14.72 0.48 1.11
C SER A 216 15.58 1.52 1.83
N GLU A 217 15.40 2.80 1.55
CA GLU A 217 16.12 3.87 2.25
C GLU A 217 15.68 4.01 3.72
N ILE A 218 14.40 3.80 4.04
CA ILE A 218 13.89 3.74 5.42
C ILE A 218 14.54 2.56 6.18
N LEU A 219 14.62 1.37 5.56
CA LEU A 219 15.28 0.20 6.14
C LEU A 219 16.77 0.44 6.41
N GLN A 220 17.47 1.07 5.46
CA GLN A 220 18.89 1.44 5.58
C GLN A 220 19.13 2.50 6.68
N GLY A 221 18.16 3.40 6.91
CA GLY A 221 18.24 4.43 7.95
C GLY A 221 18.14 3.89 9.39
N GLY A 222 17.75 2.63 9.58
CA GLY A 222 17.74 1.98 10.90
C GLY A 222 16.65 2.46 11.86
N TYR A 223 15.66 3.21 11.37
CA TYR A 223 14.56 3.75 12.18
C TYR A 223 13.67 2.63 12.78
N ASP A 224 13.05 2.90 13.93
CA ASP A 224 11.98 2.03 14.44
C ASP A 224 10.69 2.28 13.66
N ILE A 225 10.42 1.38 12.71
CA ILE A 225 9.22 1.38 11.88
C ILE A 225 8.22 0.29 12.26
N LYS A 226 8.47 -0.47 13.33
CA LYS A 226 7.55 -1.54 13.76
C LYS A 226 6.19 -0.94 14.08
N ALA A 227 5.10 -1.51 13.56
CA ALA A 227 3.76 -0.98 13.73
C ALA A 227 2.73 -2.06 14.10
N ASP A 228 1.62 -1.65 14.72
CA ASP A 228 0.43 -2.51 14.82
C ASP A 228 -0.46 -2.34 13.58
N VAL A 229 -0.59 -1.10 13.10
CA VAL A 229 -1.35 -0.72 11.90
C VAL A 229 -0.43 -0.12 10.85
N LEU A 230 -0.48 -0.64 9.63
CA LEU A 230 0.16 -0.07 8.45
C LEU A 230 -0.92 0.53 7.54
N LYS A 231 -0.82 1.81 7.18
CA LYS A 231 -1.41 2.29 5.93
C LYS A 231 -0.58 1.69 4.80
N VAL A 232 -1.20 0.85 3.98
CA VAL A 232 -0.53 0.23 2.83
C VAL A 232 -0.20 1.32 1.81
N GLY A 233 1.06 1.31 1.36
CA GLY A 233 1.58 2.30 0.42
C GLY A 233 0.93 2.21 -0.96
N HIS A 234 0.77 3.38 -1.58
CA HIS A 234 0.34 3.52 -2.98
C HIS A 234 -0.95 2.76 -3.26
N HIS A 235 -1.91 2.90 -2.33
CA HIS A 235 -3.25 2.32 -2.40
C HIS A 235 -3.28 0.79 -2.56
N GLY A 236 -2.21 0.09 -2.18
CA GLY A 236 -2.05 -1.34 -2.42
C GLY A 236 -1.41 -1.67 -3.79
N SER A 237 -0.65 -0.73 -4.37
CA SER A 237 0.18 -0.97 -5.54
C SER A 237 1.17 -2.12 -5.32
N ARG A 238 1.59 -2.76 -6.42
CA ARG A 238 2.66 -3.76 -6.44
C ARG A 238 4.07 -3.14 -6.33
N THR A 239 4.19 -1.82 -6.50
CA THR A 239 5.47 -1.09 -6.42
C THR A 239 5.88 -0.72 -4.99
N SER A 240 4.93 -0.80 -4.04
CA SER A 240 5.11 -0.59 -2.60
C SER A 240 4.90 -1.91 -1.83
N SER A 241 5.05 -1.85 -0.51
CA SER A 241 4.95 -2.98 0.41
C SER A 241 5.84 -4.14 -0.02
N THR A 242 7.14 -3.86 -0.17
CA THR A 242 8.17 -4.89 -0.37
C THR A 242 8.21 -5.87 0.81
N ASP A 243 8.61 -7.12 0.56
CA ASP A 243 8.63 -8.14 1.60
C ASP A 243 9.52 -7.75 2.79
N ALA A 244 10.73 -7.24 2.53
CA ALA A 244 11.64 -6.76 3.57
C ALA A 244 11.05 -5.60 4.40
N PHE A 245 10.25 -4.72 3.79
CA PHE A 245 9.56 -3.65 4.51
C PHE A 245 8.41 -4.20 5.37
N LEU A 246 7.55 -5.05 4.82
CA LEU A 246 6.47 -5.71 5.58
C LEU A 246 7.01 -6.54 6.75
N ASP A 247 8.12 -7.25 6.56
CA ASP A 247 8.76 -8.06 7.60
C ASP A 247 9.34 -7.19 8.73
N LYS A 248 9.91 -6.03 8.40
CA LYS A 248 10.44 -5.08 9.40
C LYS A 248 9.34 -4.31 10.13
N VAL A 249 8.28 -3.90 9.44
CA VAL A 249 7.11 -3.22 10.03
C VAL A 249 6.32 -4.19 10.90
N SER A 250 6.20 -5.47 10.49
CA SER A 250 5.50 -6.54 11.20
C SER A 250 4.08 -6.15 11.69
N PRO A 251 3.20 -5.61 10.83
CA PRO A 251 1.89 -5.12 11.24
C PRO A 251 0.93 -6.26 11.58
N LYS A 252 -0.01 -5.99 12.49
CA LYS A 252 -1.17 -6.88 12.76
C LYS A 252 -2.33 -6.55 11.83
N TYR A 253 -2.44 -5.27 11.47
CA TYR A 253 -3.52 -4.72 10.67
C TYR A 253 -2.96 -3.92 9.49
N ALA A 254 -3.58 -4.06 8.33
CA ALA A 254 -3.30 -3.25 7.15
C ALA A 254 -4.56 -2.47 6.77
N VAL A 255 -4.42 -1.17 6.51
CA VAL A 255 -5.49 -0.33 5.98
C VAL A 255 -5.12 0.10 4.57
N ILE A 256 -6.04 -0.09 3.63
CA ILE A 256 -5.89 0.29 2.23
C ILE A 256 -6.96 1.35 1.92
N SER A 257 -6.52 2.55 1.52
CA SER A 257 -7.40 3.50 0.84
C SER A 257 -7.41 3.14 -0.64
N CYS A 258 -8.57 2.91 -1.21
CA CYS A 258 -8.77 2.60 -2.63
C CYS A 258 -10.26 2.72 -2.98
N GLU A 259 -10.57 2.78 -4.27
CA GLU A 259 -11.95 2.77 -4.79
C GLU A 259 -12.30 1.42 -5.44
N LYS A 260 -13.57 1.01 -5.31
CA LYS A 260 -14.08 -0.22 -5.92
C LYS A 260 -14.04 -0.13 -7.43
N GLY A 261 -13.16 -0.90 -8.05
CA GLY A 261 -13.06 -0.98 -9.52
C GLY A 261 -12.30 0.19 -10.16
N ASN A 262 -11.44 0.88 -9.38
CA ASN A 262 -10.51 1.88 -9.90
C ASN A 262 -9.70 1.38 -11.11
N ASP A 263 -9.29 2.33 -11.96
CA ASP A 263 -8.60 2.07 -13.22
C ASP A 263 -7.14 1.58 -13.08
N TYR A 264 -6.57 1.62 -11.86
CA TYR A 264 -5.21 1.17 -11.57
C TYR A 264 -5.13 -0.33 -11.26
N GLY A 265 -6.27 -1.00 -11.00
CA GLY A 265 -6.28 -2.38 -10.51
C GLY A 265 -5.87 -2.50 -9.04
N HIS A 266 -6.04 -1.44 -8.26
CA HIS A 266 -5.72 -1.42 -6.83
C HIS A 266 -6.86 -2.05 -5.98
N PRO A 267 -6.54 -2.69 -4.84
CA PRO A 267 -5.22 -3.18 -4.47
C PRO A 267 -4.80 -4.35 -5.38
N HIS A 268 -3.51 -4.44 -5.69
CA HIS A 268 -2.97 -5.45 -6.59
C HIS A 268 -2.89 -6.84 -5.92
N LYS A 269 -3.15 -7.90 -6.70
CA LYS A 269 -3.02 -9.31 -6.26
C LYS A 269 -1.72 -9.58 -5.49
N ALA A 270 -0.58 -9.16 -6.03
CA ALA A 270 0.73 -9.41 -5.41
C ALA A 270 0.83 -8.81 -4.00
N THR A 271 0.24 -7.65 -3.77
CA THR A 271 0.23 -6.99 -2.46
C THR A 271 -0.76 -7.70 -1.51
N MET A 272 -1.94 -8.08 -2.02
CA MET A 272 -2.91 -8.85 -1.22
C MET A 272 -2.38 -10.25 -0.83
N ASP A 273 -1.66 -10.93 -1.71
CA ASP A 273 -1.00 -12.22 -1.42
C ASP A 273 0.06 -12.06 -0.31
N LYS A 274 0.90 -11.01 -0.35
CA LYS A 274 1.91 -10.71 0.69
C LYS A 274 1.29 -10.42 2.06
N LEU A 275 0.15 -9.74 2.10
CA LEU A 275 -0.58 -9.47 3.35
C LEU A 275 -1.23 -10.75 3.90
N LYS A 276 -1.83 -11.55 3.00
CA LYS A 276 -2.48 -12.82 3.35
C LYS A 276 -1.52 -13.87 3.87
N SER A 277 -0.35 -14.03 3.24
CA SER A 277 0.67 -15.00 3.65
C SER A 277 1.25 -14.70 5.04
N ARG A 278 1.24 -13.43 5.44
CA ARG A 278 1.65 -12.94 6.76
C ARG A 278 0.51 -12.87 7.79
N ASN A 279 -0.71 -13.30 7.42
CA ASN A 279 -1.91 -13.22 8.26
C ASN A 279 -2.23 -11.80 8.78
N ILE A 280 -1.92 -10.77 7.97
CA ILE A 280 -2.13 -9.36 8.32
C ILE A 280 -3.60 -9.00 8.05
N LYS A 281 -4.39 -8.72 9.09
CA LYS A 281 -5.83 -8.47 8.95
C LYS A 281 -6.08 -7.15 8.19
N VAL A 282 -6.73 -7.24 7.03
CA VAL A 282 -6.91 -6.12 6.10
C VAL A 282 -8.23 -5.37 6.38
N TYR A 283 -8.21 -4.05 6.19
CA TYR A 283 -9.37 -3.15 6.14
C TYR A 283 -9.24 -2.27 4.89
N ARG A 284 -10.33 -2.03 4.16
CA ARG A 284 -10.29 -1.29 2.88
C ARG A 284 -11.45 -0.31 2.75
N THR A 285 -11.20 0.90 2.28
CA THR A 285 -12.25 1.91 2.13
C THR A 285 -13.31 1.52 1.09
N ASP A 286 -12.94 0.78 0.04
CA ASP A 286 -13.87 0.30 -0.99
C ASP A 286 -14.84 -0.80 -0.55
N GLU A 287 -14.60 -1.40 0.63
CA GLU A 287 -15.46 -2.42 1.24
C GLU A 287 -16.08 -1.96 2.57
N CYS A 288 -15.43 -1.02 3.27
CA CYS A 288 -15.74 -0.63 4.64
C CYS A 288 -16.19 0.83 4.80
N GLU A 289 -16.23 1.61 3.71
CA GLU A 289 -16.37 3.07 3.74
C GLU A 289 -15.27 3.71 4.62
N THR A 290 -15.60 4.74 5.41
CA THR A 290 -14.63 5.37 6.32
C THR A 290 -14.28 4.46 7.50
N ILE A 291 -13.01 4.08 7.58
CA ILE A 291 -12.47 3.22 8.64
C ILE A 291 -11.94 4.08 9.77
N ILE A 292 -12.36 3.77 11.01
CA ILE A 292 -11.90 4.46 12.22
C ILE A 292 -11.23 3.42 13.12
N ALA A 293 -9.90 3.54 13.24
CA ALA A 293 -9.12 2.80 14.22
C ALA A 293 -9.03 3.62 15.52
N THR A 294 -9.58 3.11 16.61
CA THR A 294 -9.50 3.73 17.94
C THR A 294 -8.42 3.02 18.75
N SER A 295 -7.64 3.77 19.53
CA SER A 295 -6.66 3.23 20.48
C SER A 295 -6.81 3.83 21.88
N ASN A 296 -6.69 2.96 22.89
CA ASN A 296 -6.60 3.31 24.30
C ASN A 296 -5.16 3.27 24.85
N GLY A 297 -4.16 3.23 23.96
CA GLY A 297 -2.75 3.14 24.32
C GLY A 297 -2.29 1.76 24.79
N LYS A 298 -3.15 0.74 24.74
CA LYS A 298 -2.79 -0.67 25.00
C LYS A 298 -3.21 -1.61 23.87
N GLU A 299 -4.35 -1.33 23.25
CA GLU A 299 -4.94 -2.09 22.17
C GLU A 299 -5.60 -1.17 21.15
N ILE A 300 -5.85 -1.73 19.95
CA ILE A 300 -6.54 -1.06 18.85
C ILE A 300 -7.86 -1.80 18.59
N GLY A 301 -8.90 -1.03 18.28
CA GLY A 301 -10.21 -1.47 17.84
C GLY A 301 -10.63 -0.73 16.56
N PHE A 302 -11.63 -1.25 15.86
CA PHE A 302 -12.10 -0.71 14.58
C PHE A 302 -13.63 -0.62 14.57
N ASN A 303 -14.18 0.43 13.97
CA ASN A 303 -15.63 0.62 13.78
C ASN A 303 -16.26 -0.40 12.81
N VAL A 304 -15.44 -1.10 12.02
CA VAL A 304 -15.85 -2.06 10.99
C VAL A 304 -15.24 -3.44 11.23
N LYS A 305 -15.77 -4.44 10.52
CA LYS A 305 -15.10 -5.74 10.37
C LYS A 305 -13.92 -5.62 9.42
N SER A 306 -13.02 -6.59 9.42
CA SER A 306 -11.96 -6.67 8.40
C SER A 306 -12.55 -6.93 7.02
N GLY A 307 -11.94 -6.30 6.01
CA GLY A 307 -12.23 -6.53 4.61
C GLY A 307 -11.68 -7.87 4.09
N SER A 308 -11.90 -8.10 2.80
CA SER A 308 -11.46 -9.28 2.07
C SER A 308 -10.03 -9.14 1.53
N TYR A 309 -9.45 -10.29 1.19
CA TYR A 309 -8.20 -10.35 0.41
C TYR A 309 -8.44 -10.37 -1.12
N ASN A 310 -9.63 -9.99 -1.59
CA ASN A 310 -9.92 -9.89 -3.02
C ASN A 310 -9.09 -8.76 -3.65
N TYR A 311 -8.90 -8.78 -4.96
CA TYR A 311 -8.14 -7.78 -5.69
C TYR A 311 -8.84 -7.47 -7.02
N SER A 312 -8.52 -6.32 -7.61
CA SER A 312 -9.06 -5.93 -8.91
C SER A 312 -8.12 -6.41 -10.02
N ASP A 313 -8.57 -7.36 -10.85
CA ASP A 313 -7.83 -7.80 -12.04
C ASP A 313 -7.96 -6.82 -13.24
N ASN A 314 -8.60 -5.66 -13.04
CA ASN A 314 -8.92 -4.69 -14.10
C ASN A 314 -7.72 -3.85 -14.60
N ALA A 315 -6.51 -4.40 -14.62
CA ALA A 315 -5.47 -3.89 -15.49
C ALA A 315 -5.94 -4.10 -16.94
N LYS A 316 -6.40 -3.02 -17.61
CA LYS A 316 -7.09 -3.02 -18.92
C LYS A 316 -6.28 -3.65 -20.08
N GLY A 317 -6.17 -4.98 -20.08
CA GLY A 317 -6.24 -5.77 -21.30
C GLY A 317 -7.70 -5.80 -21.76
N LYS A 318 -7.97 -5.48 -23.02
CA LYS A 318 -9.33 -5.57 -23.58
C LYS A 318 -9.86 -6.99 -23.38
N SER A 319 -10.92 -7.15 -22.60
CA SER A 319 -11.67 -8.40 -22.56
C SER A 319 -12.36 -8.58 -23.92
N SER A 320 -11.72 -9.31 -24.83
CA SER A 320 -12.41 -9.84 -26.01
C SER A 320 -13.32 -10.95 -25.54
N THR A 321 -14.61 -10.64 -25.41
CA THR A 321 -15.66 -11.62 -25.19
C THR A 321 -15.59 -12.68 -26.29
N LYS A 322 -15.06 -13.85 -25.93
CA LYS A 322 -15.15 -15.05 -26.76
C LYS A 322 -16.58 -15.54 -26.67
N THR A 323 -17.47 -14.99 -27.49
CA THR A 323 -18.77 -15.58 -27.72
C THR A 323 -18.57 -16.92 -28.43
N GLU A 324 -18.69 -18.02 -27.71
CA GLU A 324 -18.74 -19.35 -28.28
C GLU A 324 -19.99 -19.46 -29.17
N ARG A 325 -19.79 -19.30 -30.48
CA ARG A 325 -20.79 -19.69 -31.47
C ARG A 325 -20.58 -21.15 -31.81
N ASN A 326 -21.52 -21.99 -31.37
CA ASN A 326 -21.67 -23.36 -31.85
C ASN A 326 -21.84 -23.33 -33.38
N VAL A 327 -20.83 -23.79 -34.11
CA VAL A 327 -20.94 -24.00 -35.56
C VAL A 327 -21.52 -25.39 -35.79
N ILE A 328 -22.83 -25.43 -36.04
CA ILE A 328 -23.48 -26.62 -36.61
C ILE A 328 -23.04 -26.70 -38.07
N THR A 329 -22.26 -27.71 -38.41
CA THR A 329 -21.87 -28.00 -39.79
C THR A 329 -23.03 -28.63 -40.55
N ASN A 330 -23.56 -27.93 -41.55
CA ASN A 330 -24.40 -28.53 -42.58
C ASN A 330 -23.80 -28.21 -43.96
N SER A 331 -23.52 -29.27 -44.72
CA SER A 331 -22.90 -29.23 -46.04
C SER A 331 -23.95 -29.08 -47.15
N THR A 332 -23.72 -28.19 -48.12
CA THR A 332 -24.28 -28.31 -49.48
C THR A 332 -23.33 -27.68 -50.52
N ASN A 333 -23.24 -28.33 -51.68
CA ASN A 333 -22.40 -27.93 -52.81
C ASN A 333 -22.93 -26.68 -53.54
N SER A 334 -22.03 -25.93 -54.18
CA SER A 334 -22.24 -25.25 -55.47
C SER A 334 -20.89 -24.89 -56.13
N ILE A 335 -20.85 -24.76 -57.46
CA ILE A 335 -19.65 -24.86 -58.30
C ILE A 335 -19.46 -23.56 -59.14
N VAL A 336 -18.23 -23.33 -59.65
CA VAL A 336 -17.85 -22.65 -60.93
C VAL A 336 -16.96 -21.37 -60.82
N GLY A 337 -15.86 -21.34 -61.62
CA GLY A 337 -15.03 -20.17 -62.00
C GLY A 337 -13.71 -20.02 -61.20
N VAL A 338 -12.48 -20.33 -61.67
CA VAL A 338 -11.75 -19.99 -62.93
C VAL A 338 -11.57 -18.47 -63.07
N THR A 339 -10.38 -17.85 -63.10
CA THR A 339 -9.13 -18.17 -63.84
C THR A 339 -7.84 -17.57 -63.18
N SER A 340 -6.65 -18.09 -63.58
CA SER A 340 -5.28 -17.48 -63.67
C SER A 340 -4.94 -16.09 -63.07
N GLY A 341 -3.72 -15.79 -62.58
CA GLY A 341 -2.46 -16.55 -62.54
C GLY A 341 -1.20 -15.65 -62.48
N ASN A 342 -0.01 -16.27 -62.50
CA ASN A 342 1.35 -15.70 -62.63
C ASN A 342 2.07 -15.04 -61.43
N THR A 343 3.40 -14.90 -61.62
CA THR A 343 4.45 -15.10 -60.60
C THR A 343 5.62 -14.11 -60.79
N THR A 344 6.63 -14.19 -59.90
CA THR A 344 8.05 -13.78 -60.08
C THR A 344 8.50 -12.29 -60.00
N SER A 345 9.05 -11.93 -58.82
CA SER A 345 10.50 -11.72 -58.55
C SER A 345 11.33 -10.49 -59.02
N TYR A 346 12.12 -9.99 -58.02
CA TYR A 346 13.50 -9.42 -58.02
C TYR A 346 13.85 -7.96 -58.41
N ASN A 347 14.45 -7.24 -57.42
CA ASN A 347 15.60 -6.28 -57.39
C ASN A 347 15.88 -5.32 -58.58
N LYS A 348 16.37 -4.06 -58.41
CA LYS A 348 17.62 -3.65 -57.69
C LYS A 348 17.83 -2.10 -57.72
N SER A 349 18.75 -1.58 -56.88
CA SER A 349 19.55 -0.33 -57.07
C SER A 349 18.86 1.04 -56.83
N SER A 350 19.51 2.16 -56.40
CA SER A 350 20.88 2.41 -55.86
C SER A 350 21.04 3.81 -55.22
N ASN A 351 22.00 3.94 -54.28
CA ASN A 351 22.86 5.11 -53.94
C ASN A 351 22.31 6.55 -53.85
N LYS A 352 22.58 7.21 -52.70
CA LYS A 352 23.72 8.17 -52.62
C LYS A 352 24.14 8.53 -51.18
N THR A 353 25.45 8.49 -50.94
CA THR A 353 26.11 8.91 -49.69
C THR A 353 26.48 10.40 -49.77
N LYS A 354 26.52 11.10 -48.62
CA LYS A 354 27.34 12.31 -48.47
C LYS A 354 28.05 12.28 -47.12
N VAL A 355 29.38 12.27 -47.16
CA VAL A 355 30.28 12.28 -45.99
C VAL A 355 31.02 13.61 -45.98
N THR A 356 31.22 14.18 -44.79
CA THR A 356 32.21 15.24 -44.52
C THR A 356 32.88 14.96 -43.19
N ASN A 357 34.19 14.69 -43.21
CA ASN A 357 35.08 14.62 -42.04
C ASN A 357 35.28 16.05 -41.47
N SER A 358 35.66 16.35 -40.23
CA SER A 358 36.73 15.87 -39.32
C SER A 358 36.41 16.45 -37.89
N THR A 359 37.06 16.14 -36.75
CA THR A 359 38.31 15.41 -36.42
C THR A 359 38.23 14.83 -34.98
N ASN A 360 39.17 13.98 -34.59
CA ASN A 360 39.18 13.16 -33.37
C ASN A 360 39.27 13.93 -32.03
N ASN A 361 38.50 13.50 -31.03
CA ASN A 361 38.97 12.64 -29.92
C ASN A 361 37.85 12.49 -28.88
N ASP A 362 37.45 11.26 -28.51
CA ASP A 362 37.43 10.82 -27.10
C ASP A 362 36.98 9.37 -26.87
N LYS A 363 37.38 8.83 -25.71
CA LYS A 363 37.07 7.49 -25.20
C LYS A 363 35.56 7.20 -25.18
N LYS A 364 35.10 6.16 -25.90
CA LYS A 364 33.73 5.66 -25.70
C LYS A 364 33.67 4.59 -24.60
N SER A 365 33.39 5.08 -23.39
CA SER A 365 33.11 4.31 -22.18
C SER A 365 32.18 3.11 -22.42
N THR A 366 32.59 1.94 -21.94
CA THR A 366 31.72 0.77 -21.79
C THR A 366 30.74 1.02 -20.65
N VAL A 367 29.48 1.35 -20.98
CA VAL A 367 28.40 1.49 -19.98
C VAL A 367 28.05 0.10 -19.45
N ASN A 368 28.76 -0.30 -18.40
CA ASN A 368 28.66 -1.63 -17.78
C ASN A 368 27.41 -1.71 -16.87
N GLY A 369 26.23 -1.66 -17.48
CA GLY A 369 24.95 -1.78 -16.79
C GLY A 369 24.56 -3.24 -16.53
N LYS A 370 24.05 -3.55 -15.33
CA LYS A 370 23.47 -4.87 -15.04
C LYS A 370 22.18 -5.09 -15.82
N ILE A 371 21.85 -6.34 -16.11
CA ILE A 371 20.64 -6.72 -16.83
C ILE A 371 19.43 -6.61 -15.91
N LYS A 372 18.37 -5.97 -16.41
CA LYS A 372 17.11 -5.74 -15.69
C LYS A 372 16.10 -6.82 -16.03
N GLY A 373 15.64 -7.60 -15.06
CA GLY A 373 14.53 -8.54 -15.19
C GLY A 373 13.22 -7.96 -14.63
N ASN A 374 12.09 -8.19 -15.30
CA ASN A 374 10.76 -7.87 -14.79
C ASN A 374 9.70 -8.84 -15.35
N ILE A 375 8.50 -8.85 -14.78
CA ILE A 375 7.35 -9.58 -15.32
C ILE A 375 6.53 -8.62 -16.20
N ASN A 376 6.26 -9.01 -17.44
CA ASN A 376 5.48 -8.18 -18.36
C ASN A 376 3.96 -8.29 -18.11
N SER A 377 3.17 -7.50 -18.85
CA SER A 377 1.70 -7.51 -18.75
C SER A 377 1.02 -8.83 -19.12
N LYS A 378 1.75 -9.83 -19.63
CA LYS A 378 1.27 -11.20 -19.91
C LYS A 378 1.72 -12.21 -18.85
N GLY A 379 2.37 -11.77 -17.76
CA GLY A 379 2.93 -12.66 -16.74
C GLY A 379 4.27 -13.31 -17.14
N GLU A 380 4.88 -12.91 -18.25
CA GLU A 380 6.15 -13.49 -18.71
C GLU A 380 7.35 -12.80 -18.04
N LYS A 381 8.26 -13.60 -17.47
CA LYS A 381 9.59 -13.15 -17.06
C LYS A 381 10.41 -12.70 -18.28
N ILE A 382 10.69 -11.40 -18.38
CA ILE A 382 11.51 -10.81 -19.45
C ILE A 382 12.71 -10.04 -18.90
N TYR A 383 13.84 -10.08 -19.62
CA TYR A 383 15.01 -9.28 -19.27
C TYR A 383 15.41 -8.28 -20.36
N HIS A 384 16.04 -7.19 -19.95
CA HIS A 384 16.47 -6.08 -20.79
C HIS A 384 17.94 -5.81 -20.58
N VAL A 385 18.67 -5.64 -21.69
CA VAL A 385 20.11 -5.37 -21.72
C VAL A 385 20.40 -3.88 -21.89
N PRO A 386 21.53 -3.35 -21.39
CA PRO A 386 21.93 -1.96 -21.61
C PRO A 386 21.87 -1.57 -23.10
N GLY A 387 21.34 -0.38 -23.38
CA GLY A 387 21.11 0.10 -24.76
C GLY A 387 19.90 -0.53 -25.48
N GLY A 388 19.24 -1.53 -24.89
CA GLY A 388 17.98 -2.09 -25.40
C GLY A 388 16.83 -1.08 -25.35
N ALA A 389 15.88 -1.19 -26.30
CA ALA A 389 14.82 -0.21 -26.53
C ALA A 389 13.92 0.11 -25.32
N PHE A 390 13.84 -0.82 -24.35
CA PHE A 390 13.05 -0.69 -23.13
C PHE A 390 13.90 -0.63 -21.84
N TYR A 391 15.23 -0.75 -21.91
CA TYR A 391 16.11 -0.86 -20.74
C TYR A 391 16.03 0.35 -19.80
N ASN A 392 16.09 1.56 -20.36
CA ASN A 392 15.93 2.80 -19.59
C ASN A 392 14.47 3.05 -19.13
N LYS A 393 13.50 2.33 -19.70
CA LYS A 393 12.07 2.42 -19.36
C LYS A 393 11.59 1.32 -18.40
N THR A 394 12.45 0.35 -18.10
CA THR A 394 12.11 -0.80 -17.26
C THR A 394 12.47 -0.51 -15.81
N ASN A 395 11.50 -0.64 -14.92
CA ASN A 395 11.75 -0.81 -13.49
C ASN A 395 12.03 -2.31 -13.22
N PRO A 396 13.22 -2.70 -12.74
CA PRO A 396 13.57 -4.10 -12.54
C PRO A 396 12.98 -4.68 -11.25
N GLU A 397 12.38 -5.86 -11.37
CA GLU A 397 12.01 -6.75 -10.26
C GLU A 397 13.17 -7.70 -9.89
N ALA A 398 14.10 -7.93 -10.82
CA ALA A 398 15.31 -8.73 -10.65
C ALA A 398 16.49 -8.08 -11.36
N TRP A 399 17.72 -8.36 -10.89
CA TRP A 399 18.96 -7.92 -11.52
C TRP A 399 19.86 -9.11 -11.79
N PHE A 400 20.47 -9.14 -12.97
CA PHE A 400 21.40 -10.18 -13.40
C PHE A 400 22.70 -9.54 -13.89
N ASN A 401 23.82 -10.25 -13.73
CA ASN A 401 25.14 -9.79 -14.19
C ASN A 401 25.40 -10.23 -15.64
N THR A 402 24.80 -11.33 -16.09
CA THR A 402 24.89 -11.84 -17.47
C THR A 402 23.52 -12.24 -18.05
N GLU A 403 23.43 -12.43 -19.36
CA GLU A 403 22.18 -12.87 -20.01
C GLU A 403 21.89 -14.35 -19.69
N GLU A 404 22.95 -15.13 -19.54
CA GLU A 404 22.93 -16.54 -19.16
C GLU A 404 22.35 -16.71 -17.73
N GLU A 405 22.70 -15.83 -16.80
CA GLU A 405 22.14 -15.80 -15.44
C GLU A 405 20.63 -15.48 -15.47
N ALA A 406 20.21 -14.51 -16.31
CA ALA A 406 18.81 -14.19 -16.50
C ALA A 406 18.02 -15.36 -17.12
N GLN A 407 18.59 -16.02 -18.14
CA GLN A 407 17.99 -17.18 -18.80
C GLN A 407 17.88 -18.39 -17.86
N ALA A 408 18.91 -18.66 -17.05
CA ALA A 408 18.88 -19.69 -16.02
C ALA A 408 17.80 -19.42 -14.95
N ALA A 409 17.55 -18.15 -14.61
CA ALA A 409 16.45 -17.73 -13.73
C ALA A 409 15.04 -17.76 -14.39
N GLY A 410 14.96 -18.23 -15.65
CA GLY A 410 13.71 -18.36 -16.42
C GLY A 410 13.25 -17.08 -17.10
N TYR A 411 14.11 -16.07 -17.28
CA TYR A 411 13.78 -14.84 -18.00
C TYR A 411 14.20 -14.96 -19.47
N ARG A 412 13.28 -14.65 -20.39
CA ARG A 412 13.60 -14.55 -21.83
C ARG A 412 13.97 -13.11 -22.21
N ARG A 413 14.77 -12.93 -23.28
CA ARG A 413 15.11 -11.58 -23.76
C ARG A 413 13.84 -10.83 -24.16
N SER A 414 13.76 -9.56 -23.77
CA SER A 414 12.72 -8.62 -24.21
C SER A 414 12.81 -8.43 -25.74
N LYS A 415 11.67 -8.47 -26.41
CA LYS A 415 11.53 -8.26 -27.87
C LYS A 415 10.86 -6.91 -28.10
N ARG A 416 11.13 -6.28 -29.26
CA ARG A 416 10.36 -5.13 -29.75
C ARG A 416 8.93 -5.52 -30.08
#